data_AF-A0A4P5VVL7-F1
#
_entry.id   AF-A0A4P5VVL7-F1
#
_cell.length_a   1.000
_cell.length_b   1.000
_cell.length_c   1.000
_cell.angle_alpha   90.00
_cell.angle_beta   90.00
_cell.angle_gamma   90.00
#
_symmetry.space_group_name_H-M   'P 1'
#
loop_
_entity.id
_entity.type
_entity.pdbx_description
1 polymer ?
#
loop_
_entity_poly.entity_id
_entity_poly.type
_entity_poly.pdbx_seq_one_letter_code
_entity_poly.pdbx_strand_id
1 'polypeptide(L)'
;MIRPLLTLVLLGGCTPESPKDTAPVDSGAGAGDTAGGDTGDSGADTSDTSVDSADTGDTGDTGGDTADTDDAVCTTTPSVMLYTPSTGLWTDFTASIPTALPAVSFGLNEPGGEVRFCGGTWYTYMHAETDVTISGAYGAIVNAGGYSTGLEIQMDGIEVTIRDLTLTGGVANKPVDAGGVGGGGILCERLGATLRLDGVTITGNTSATYGGGMYIDGCSVSMNNVAITNNTASAGAGAFLIGIGAPTVVDITGSTIGSNAASLGGGGIYAMTGGADATVNLVDTFVSANTSVRGGGGIAIADGAIAGATTSVTCTATGAGAGGFEGNAAGDATLPGGGIYLISWYGSPAEFTSAGCDFGTSGTADDNTPADVFVYGKSSYAYGDGASFSCDGAGCN
;
A
#
# COMPACT_ATOMS: atom_id res chain seq x y z
N MET A 1 -13.56 -4.49 -40.80
CA MET A 1 -12.73 -3.72 -41.75
C MET A 1 -11.47 -3.32 -40.97
N ILE A 2 -10.36 -3.97 -41.28
CA ILE A 2 -9.12 -3.96 -40.49
C ILE A 2 -8.20 -2.85 -41.01
N ARG A 3 -7.69 -1.96 -40.14
CA ARG A 3 -6.45 -1.19 -40.33
C ARG A 3 -5.81 -0.81 -38.97
N PRO A 4 -4.48 -0.67 -38.90
CA PRO A 4 -3.67 -1.20 -37.80
C PRO A 4 -2.98 -0.15 -36.92
N LEU A 5 -2.51 -0.63 -35.77
CA LEU A 5 -1.67 0.04 -34.78
C LEU A 5 -0.29 0.39 -35.36
N LEU A 6 0.18 1.61 -35.04
CA LEU A 6 1.46 2.16 -35.46
C LEU A 6 2.55 1.74 -34.47
N THR A 7 3.48 0.88 -34.90
CA THR A 7 4.68 0.47 -34.15
C THR A 7 5.76 1.55 -34.27
N LEU A 8 6.18 2.16 -33.16
CA LEU A 8 7.33 3.05 -33.11
C LEU A 8 8.58 2.25 -32.74
N VAL A 9 9.54 2.23 -33.68
CA VAL A 9 10.87 1.60 -33.56
C VAL A 9 11.81 2.56 -32.86
N LEU A 10 12.49 2.13 -31.79
CA LEU A 10 13.68 2.79 -31.24
C LEU A 10 14.84 1.81 -31.20
N LEU A 11 15.91 2.18 -31.90
CA LEU A 11 17.16 1.46 -32.06
C LEU A 11 18.11 1.71 -30.87
N GLY A 12 18.64 0.63 -30.32
CA GLY A 12 20.08 0.38 -30.18
C GLY A 12 20.93 1.28 -29.26
N GLY A 13 21.21 0.77 -28.06
CA GLY A 13 22.57 0.37 -27.66
C GLY A 13 23.47 1.40 -26.95
N CYS A 14 23.76 1.15 -25.67
CA CYS A 14 25.13 0.92 -25.18
C CYS A 14 25.13 0.31 -23.76
N THR A 15 26.00 -0.67 -23.58
CA THR A 15 26.30 -1.48 -22.38
C THR A 15 27.42 -0.86 -21.54
N PRO A 16 27.73 -1.41 -20.34
CA PRO A 16 28.19 -0.65 -19.17
C PRO A 16 29.72 -0.67 -18.96
N GLU A 17 30.22 0.25 -18.12
CA GLU A 17 31.53 0.14 -17.49
C GLU A 17 31.43 0.24 -15.96
N SER A 18 32.04 -0.74 -15.30
CA SER A 18 32.57 -0.80 -13.93
C SER A 18 33.63 -1.93 -13.97
N PRO A 19 34.66 -2.05 -13.09
CA PRO A 19 34.87 -1.42 -11.78
C PRO A 19 36.33 -0.94 -11.55
N LYS A 20 36.59 -0.27 -10.41
CA LYS A 20 37.89 -0.44 -9.71
C LYS A 20 37.74 -0.43 -8.19
N ASP A 21 38.11 -1.57 -7.61
CA ASP A 21 38.55 -1.81 -6.24
C ASP A 21 39.50 -0.73 -5.72
N THR A 22 39.44 -0.45 -4.41
CA THR A 22 40.57 -0.68 -3.48
C THR A 22 40.13 -0.46 -2.03
N ALA A 23 40.32 -1.49 -1.21
CA ALA A 23 40.50 -1.42 0.24
C ALA A 23 41.79 -2.21 0.58
N PRO A 24 42.32 -2.27 1.81
CA PRO A 24 42.02 -1.53 3.05
C PRO A 24 43.28 -0.94 3.73
N VAL A 25 43.12 -0.21 4.83
CA VAL A 25 44.17 -0.07 5.86
C VAL A 25 43.56 -0.25 7.24
N ASP A 26 44.00 -1.32 7.91
CA ASP A 26 43.87 -1.60 9.34
C ASP A 26 45.06 -0.97 10.08
N SER A 27 44.80 -0.37 11.24
CA SER A 27 45.66 -0.53 12.41
C SER A 27 44.97 -0.06 13.69
N GLY A 28 44.69 -1.03 14.58
CA GLY A 28 45.36 -1.06 15.89
C GLY A 28 44.73 -0.35 17.09
N ALA A 29 44.05 -1.17 17.90
CA ALA A 29 44.27 -1.40 19.34
C ALA A 29 44.14 -0.27 20.40
N GLY A 30 43.42 -0.60 21.48
CA GLY A 30 43.53 0.05 22.78
C GLY A 30 42.46 -0.37 23.78
N ALA A 31 42.83 -1.19 24.75
CA ALA A 31 41.99 -1.84 25.78
C ALA A 31 41.70 -0.94 27.00
N GLY A 32 40.72 -1.34 27.83
CA GLY A 32 40.52 -0.78 29.17
C GLY A 32 39.34 -1.39 29.94
N ASP A 33 39.64 -2.39 30.78
CA ASP A 33 38.77 -2.98 31.82
C ASP A 33 38.18 -1.96 32.81
N THR A 34 37.03 -2.27 33.41
CA THR A 34 36.92 -2.53 34.87
C THR A 34 35.50 -2.90 35.30
N ALA A 35 35.43 -3.91 36.17
CA ALA A 35 34.24 -4.37 36.88
C ALA A 35 34.15 -3.77 38.29
N GLY A 36 32.93 -3.73 38.84
CA GLY A 36 32.59 -3.46 40.24
C GLY A 36 31.24 -2.76 40.32
N GLY A 37 30.30 -3.06 41.21
CA GLY A 37 30.22 -3.99 42.33
C GLY A 37 28.80 -3.90 42.90
N ASP A 38 28.39 -4.97 43.57
CA ASP A 38 27.11 -5.20 44.25
C ASP A 38 26.92 -4.32 45.51
N THR A 39 25.72 -3.77 45.70
CA THR A 39 25.07 -3.60 47.02
C THR A 39 23.55 -3.48 46.85
N GLY A 40 22.80 -4.37 47.48
CA GLY A 40 21.33 -4.34 47.52
C GLY A 40 20.72 -3.29 48.46
N ASP A 41 19.42 -3.07 48.30
CA ASP A 41 18.53 -2.65 49.39
C ASP A 41 17.09 -3.15 49.13
N SER A 42 16.45 -3.55 50.21
CA SER A 42 15.12 -4.10 50.35
C SER A 42 14.11 -3.00 50.67
N GLY A 43 12.97 -2.99 50.00
CA GLY A 43 11.86 -2.12 50.39
C GLY A 43 10.61 -2.37 49.57
N ALA A 44 9.73 -3.23 50.08
CA ALA A 44 8.36 -3.31 49.63
C ALA A 44 7.61 -2.06 50.16
N ASP A 45 7.04 -1.27 49.27
CA ASP A 45 5.96 -0.34 49.59
C ASP A 45 4.85 -0.48 48.55
N THR A 46 3.64 -0.62 49.06
CA THR A 46 2.42 -1.01 48.39
C THR A 46 1.53 0.20 48.23
N SER A 47 1.47 0.80 47.03
CA SER A 47 0.27 1.43 46.48
C SER A 47 0.59 2.17 45.18
N ASP A 48 0.36 1.52 44.04
CA ASP A 48 0.07 2.24 42.81
C ASP A 48 -1.00 1.48 42.01
N THR A 49 -2.08 2.16 41.67
CA THR A 49 -3.22 1.65 40.90
C THR A 49 -3.32 2.38 39.56
N SER A 50 -2.21 2.49 38.84
CA SER A 50 -2.21 2.79 37.41
C SER A 50 -1.28 1.80 36.70
N VAL A 51 -1.86 0.83 35.98
CA VAL A 51 -1.10 -0.03 35.08
C VAL A 51 -1.02 0.69 33.74
N ASP A 52 0.17 1.16 33.43
CA ASP A 52 0.65 1.59 32.12
C ASP A 52 1.58 0.51 31.56
N SER A 53 1.46 0.25 30.26
CA SER A 53 2.44 -0.33 29.31
C SER A 53 3.13 -1.69 29.57
N ALA A 54 3.30 -2.39 28.44
CA ALA A 54 4.40 -3.31 28.11
C ALA A 54 4.52 -4.67 28.85
N ASP A 55 4.47 -5.71 28.03
CA ASP A 55 4.90 -7.08 28.26
C ASP A 55 6.18 -7.20 29.11
N THR A 56 6.08 -7.89 30.25
CA THR A 56 7.10 -8.85 30.70
C THR A 56 6.47 -9.94 31.59
N GLY A 57 6.36 -11.15 31.06
CA GLY A 57 6.52 -12.40 31.82
C GLY A 57 5.32 -12.89 32.62
N ASP A 58 4.51 -13.76 32.01
CA ASP A 58 3.74 -14.76 32.74
C ASP A 58 4.31 -16.17 32.49
N THR A 59 5.27 -16.57 33.33
CA THR A 59 5.63 -17.99 33.47
C THR A 59 4.81 -18.56 34.63
N GLY A 60 3.57 -18.94 34.36
CA GLY A 60 2.67 -19.24 35.47
C GLY A 60 1.33 -19.92 35.20
N ASP A 61 1.04 -20.47 34.02
CA ASP A 61 -0.19 -21.27 33.86
C ASP A 61 0.05 -22.60 33.14
N THR A 62 -0.03 -23.71 33.89
CA THR A 62 -0.04 -25.09 33.38
C THR A 62 -1.46 -25.62 33.22
N GLY A 63 -2.36 -24.76 32.75
CA GLY A 63 -3.81 -24.97 32.76
C GLY A 63 -4.48 -24.96 31.39
N GLY A 64 -3.88 -25.55 30.35
CA GLY A 64 -4.63 -25.98 29.16
C GLY A 64 -5.36 -24.87 28.40
N ASP A 65 -4.77 -23.68 28.32
CA ASP A 65 -5.01 -22.80 27.17
C ASP A 65 -4.18 -23.36 26.02
N THR A 66 -4.78 -23.54 24.86
CA THR A 66 -4.01 -23.77 23.63
C THR A 66 -3.28 -22.47 23.33
N ALA A 67 -2.12 -22.32 23.97
CA ALA A 67 -1.15 -21.29 23.68
C ALA A 67 -1.08 -21.13 22.17
N ASP A 68 -1.27 -19.89 21.75
CA ASP A 68 -1.04 -19.38 20.40
C ASP A 68 0.15 -20.12 19.75
N THR A 69 -0.15 -21.14 18.93
CA THR A 69 0.87 -21.93 18.23
C THR A 69 1.44 -21.18 17.04
N ASP A 70 1.00 -19.95 16.79
CA ASP A 70 1.44 -19.18 15.66
C ASP A 70 2.83 -18.57 15.96
N ASP A 71 3.12 -18.12 17.17
CA ASP A 71 4.44 -17.54 17.50
C ASP A 71 5.61 -18.55 17.54
N ALA A 72 5.34 -19.86 17.51
CA ALA A 72 6.36 -20.90 17.59
C ALA A 72 7.04 -21.23 16.23
N VAL A 73 6.54 -20.68 15.12
CA VAL A 73 6.99 -21.03 13.76
C VAL A 73 8.20 -20.19 13.32
N CYS A 74 8.25 -18.93 13.74
CA CYS A 74 9.38 -18.05 13.45
C CYS A 74 10.31 -17.94 14.65
N THR A 75 11.60 -18.21 14.41
CA THR A 75 12.65 -17.88 15.38
C THR A 75 13.38 -16.61 14.95
N THR A 76 14.38 -16.18 15.71
CA THR A 76 15.21 -15.02 15.33
C THR A 76 16.07 -15.26 14.09
N THR A 77 16.20 -16.50 13.61
CA THR A 77 16.91 -16.78 12.36
C THR A 77 15.98 -16.58 11.17
N PRO A 78 16.38 -15.83 10.13
CA PRO A 78 15.56 -15.66 8.94
C PRO A 78 15.19 -17.00 8.31
N SER A 79 13.89 -17.22 8.11
CA SER A 79 13.36 -18.43 7.49
C SER A 79 12.07 -18.13 6.73
N VAL A 80 11.66 -19.04 5.86
CA VAL A 80 10.32 -19.04 5.27
C VAL A 80 9.66 -20.36 5.59
N MET A 81 8.47 -20.30 6.17
CA MET A 81 7.70 -21.47 6.58
C MET A 81 6.40 -21.54 5.79
N LEU A 82 6.06 -22.72 5.29
CA LEU A 82 4.84 -22.96 4.53
C LEU A 82 3.94 -23.93 5.29
N TYR A 83 2.74 -23.49 5.63
CA TYR A 83 1.68 -24.31 6.20
C TYR A 83 0.82 -24.90 5.09
N THR A 84 0.62 -26.22 5.14
CA THR A 84 -0.20 -26.94 4.17
C THR A 84 -1.39 -27.59 4.88
N PRO A 85 -2.63 -27.08 4.72
CA PRO A 85 -3.81 -27.55 5.45
C PRO A 85 -4.15 -29.02 5.20
N SER A 86 -3.89 -29.51 3.98
CA SER A 86 -4.11 -30.92 3.62
C SER A 86 -3.27 -31.90 4.45
N THR A 87 -2.15 -31.42 5.00
CA THR A 87 -1.26 -32.19 5.90
C THR A 87 -1.32 -31.73 7.35
N GLY A 88 -1.76 -30.49 7.61
CA GLY A 88 -1.74 -29.86 8.93
C GLY A 88 -0.33 -29.56 9.44
N LEU A 89 0.66 -29.46 8.55
CA LEU A 89 2.08 -29.31 8.91
C LEU A 89 2.68 -28.02 8.35
N TRP A 90 3.64 -27.49 9.10
CA TRP A 90 4.58 -26.47 8.65
C TRP A 90 5.81 -27.14 8.03
N THR A 91 6.23 -26.61 6.88
CA THR A 91 7.42 -27.05 6.14
C THR A 91 8.39 -25.89 5.99
N ASP A 92 9.68 -26.15 6.23
CA ASP A 92 10.73 -25.17 5.96
C ASP A 92 10.94 -25.03 4.46
N PHE A 93 10.69 -23.82 3.97
CA PHE A 93 10.78 -23.43 2.57
C PHE A 93 11.90 -22.40 2.31
N THR A 94 12.75 -22.16 3.31
CA THR A 94 13.80 -21.14 3.29
C THR A 94 14.74 -21.29 2.10
N ALA A 95 15.12 -22.52 1.75
CA ALA A 95 16.05 -22.78 0.65
C ALA A 95 15.45 -22.47 -0.74
N SER A 96 14.13 -22.35 -0.85
CA SER A 96 13.44 -22.12 -2.12
C SER A 96 13.33 -20.65 -2.48
N ILE A 97 13.47 -19.74 -1.51
CA ILE A 97 13.35 -18.30 -1.71
C ILE A 97 14.68 -17.63 -1.36
N PRO A 98 15.35 -16.97 -2.32
CA PRO A 98 16.68 -16.43 -2.09
C PRO A 98 16.63 -15.14 -1.25
N THR A 99 17.71 -14.89 -0.51
CA THR A 99 17.94 -13.63 0.22
C THR A 99 18.74 -12.60 -0.59
N ALA A 100 18.92 -12.84 -1.89
CA ALA A 100 19.58 -11.96 -2.83
C ALA A 100 18.95 -12.12 -4.22
N LEU A 101 19.17 -11.14 -5.10
CA LEU A 101 18.77 -11.24 -6.51
C LEU A 101 19.43 -12.43 -7.22
N PRO A 102 18.79 -13.02 -8.24
CA PRO A 102 17.50 -12.64 -8.83
C PRO A 102 16.29 -13.10 -7.98
N ALA A 103 15.17 -12.38 -8.09
CA ALA A 103 13.93 -12.82 -7.47
C ALA A 103 13.33 -14.03 -8.18
N VAL A 104 12.69 -14.93 -7.42
CA VAL A 104 12.06 -16.15 -7.94
C VAL A 104 10.53 -16.05 -7.91
N SER A 105 9.86 -16.65 -8.88
CA SER A 105 8.40 -16.81 -8.86
C SER A 105 8.00 -17.80 -7.75
N PHE A 106 6.96 -17.47 -7.01
CA PHE A 106 6.40 -18.33 -5.97
C PHE A 106 4.89 -18.44 -6.11
N GLY A 107 4.41 -19.67 -6.38
CA GLY A 107 2.97 -19.96 -6.48
C GLY A 107 2.37 -20.30 -5.12
N LEU A 108 1.21 -19.71 -4.83
CA LEU A 108 0.41 -19.95 -3.65
C LEU A 108 -0.88 -20.66 -4.08
N ASN A 109 -0.83 -21.99 -4.06
CA ASN A 109 -1.81 -22.87 -4.68
C ASN A 109 -2.45 -23.89 -3.72
N GLU A 110 -2.13 -23.83 -2.42
CA GLU A 110 -2.72 -24.68 -1.39
C GLU A 110 -3.90 -23.96 -0.69
N PRO A 111 -5.16 -24.41 -0.88
CA PRO A 111 -6.33 -23.71 -0.35
C PRO A 111 -6.35 -23.66 1.17
N GLY A 112 -6.54 -22.46 1.72
CA GLY A 112 -6.48 -22.17 3.15
C GLY A 112 -5.06 -22.22 3.74
N GLY A 113 -4.03 -22.28 2.90
CA GLY A 113 -2.64 -22.34 3.34
C GLY A 113 -2.12 -21.03 3.90
N GLU A 114 -0.94 -21.09 4.49
CA GLU A 114 -0.20 -19.91 4.94
C GLU A 114 1.26 -19.99 4.53
N VAL A 115 1.79 -18.92 3.96
CA VAL A 115 3.24 -18.70 3.88
C VAL A 115 3.63 -17.64 4.90
N ARG A 116 4.65 -17.95 5.69
CA ARG A 116 5.20 -17.05 6.70
C ARG A 116 6.65 -16.73 6.41
N PHE A 117 6.94 -15.45 6.18
CA PHE A 117 8.29 -14.92 6.03
C PHE A 117 8.79 -14.43 7.39
N CYS A 118 9.82 -15.07 7.93
CA CYS A 118 10.44 -14.71 9.19
C CYS A 118 11.71 -13.90 8.91
N GLY A 119 11.75 -12.63 9.31
CA GLY A 119 12.92 -11.75 9.26
C GLY A 119 13.60 -11.57 7.89
N GLY A 120 14.41 -10.53 7.76
CA GLY A 120 15.26 -10.34 6.57
C GLY A 120 14.51 -9.98 5.29
N THR A 121 15.22 -10.06 4.16
CA THR A 121 14.70 -9.72 2.82
C THR A 121 14.72 -10.94 1.92
N TRP A 122 13.56 -11.26 1.37
CA TRP A 122 13.30 -12.41 0.51
C TRP A 122 12.98 -11.93 -0.90
N TYR A 123 13.74 -12.40 -1.88
CA TYR A 123 13.59 -11.96 -3.26
C TYR A 123 12.64 -12.89 -4.00
N THR A 124 11.36 -12.52 -4.04
CA THR A 124 10.32 -13.29 -4.70
C THR A 124 9.18 -12.40 -5.20
N TYR A 125 8.47 -12.89 -6.21
CA TYR A 125 7.18 -12.37 -6.64
C TYR A 125 6.17 -13.52 -6.62
N MET A 126 4.96 -13.23 -6.13
CA MET A 126 4.00 -14.23 -5.71
C MET A 126 2.76 -14.26 -6.60
N HIS A 127 2.18 -15.44 -6.78
CA HIS A 127 0.92 -15.64 -7.50
C HIS A 127 -0.07 -16.39 -6.62
N ALA A 128 -1.17 -15.76 -6.24
CA ALA A 128 -2.23 -16.38 -5.44
C ALA A 128 -3.29 -16.99 -6.35
N GLU A 129 -3.40 -18.32 -6.30
CA GLU A 129 -4.36 -19.12 -7.08
C GLU A 129 -5.50 -19.67 -6.20
N THR A 130 -5.47 -19.41 -4.90
CA THR A 130 -6.45 -19.93 -3.94
C THR A 130 -6.50 -19.07 -2.68
N ASP A 131 -7.42 -19.40 -1.78
CA ASP A 131 -7.52 -18.75 -0.49
C ASP A 131 -6.22 -18.96 0.29
N VAL A 132 -5.55 -17.88 0.71
CA VAL A 132 -4.22 -17.98 1.31
C VAL A 132 -3.93 -16.83 2.27
N THR A 133 -3.16 -17.12 3.32
CA THR A 133 -2.55 -16.10 4.18
C THR A 133 -1.06 -15.97 3.87
N ILE A 134 -0.58 -14.72 3.81
CA ILE A 134 0.83 -14.37 3.65
C ILE A 134 1.20 -13.52 4.86
N SER A 135 2.05 -14.01 5.75
CA SER A 135 2.42 -13.29 6.97
C SER A 135 3.91 -12.98 7.02
N GLY A 136 4.25 -11.83 7.60
CA GLY A 136 5.60 -11.47 7.99
C GLY A 136 5.78 -11.56 9.50
N ALA A 137 7.00 -11.82 9.94
CA ALA A 137 7.42 -11.69 11.32
C ALA A 137 8.78 -10.99 11.37
N TYR A 138 9.06 -10.28 12.46
CA TYR A 138 10.35 -9.63 12.68
C TYR A 138 10.77 -8.67 11.54
N GLY A 139 9.81 -7.94 10.97
CA GLY A 139 10.05 -6.96 9.91
C GLY A 139 10.45 -7.58 8.57
N ALA A 140 9.89 -8.76 8.24
CA ALA A 140 10.18 -9.43 6.98
C ALA A 140 9.80 -8.57 5.76
N ILE A 141 10.66 -8.64 4.75
CA ILE A 141 10.52 -7.90 3.49
C ILE A 141 10.45 -8.91 2.34
N VAL A 142 9.40 -8.83 1.52
CA VAL A 142 9.35 -9.48 0.21
C VAL A 142 9.67 -8.43 -0.86
N ASN A 143 10.76 -8.68 -1.59
CA ASN A 143 11.27 -7.80 -2.63
C ASN A 143 11.15 -8.47 -4.01
N ALA A 144 10.32 -7.93 -4.89
CA ALA A 144 10.12 -8.47 -6.24
C ALA A 144 11.33 -8.29 -7.17
N GLY A 145 12.41 -7.65 -6.69
CA GLY A 145 13.70 -7.53 -7.37
C GLY A 145 13.67 -6.72 -8.67
N GLY A 146 12.64 -5.91 -8.85
CA GLY A 146 12.35 -5.18 -10.06
C GLY A 146 11.88 -6.06 -11.20
N TYR A 147 11.47 -7.32 -10.98
CA TYR A 147 11.14 -8.27 -12.05
C TYR A 147 9.69 -8.18 -12.52
N SER A 148 8.75 -8.15 -11.58
CA SER A 148 7.32 -8.23 -11.82
C SER A 148 6.55 -7.50 -10.73
N THR A 149 5.23 -7.61 -10.77
CA THR A 149 4.35 -7.36 -9.63
C THR A 149 4.78 -8.21 -8.42
N GLY A 150 4.78 -7.64 -7.21
CA GLY A 150 5.13 -8.35 -5.98
C GLY A 150 4.14 -9.46 -5.61
N LEU A 151 2.84 -9.21 -5.72
CA LEU A 151 1.78 -10.20 -5.55
C LEU A 151 0.68 -10.02 -6.61
N GLU A 152 0.41 -11.07 -7.38
CA GLU A 152 -0.70 -11.12 -8.32
C GLU A 152 -1.80 -12.08 -7.82
N ILE A 153 -3.04 -11.60 -7.76
CA ILE A 153 -4.22 -12.42 -7.53
C ILE A 153 -4.69 -12.97 -8.87
N GLN A 154 -4.70 -14.30 -9.00
CA GLN A 154 -4.88 -14.95 -10.30
C GLN A 154 -6.24 -15.63 -10.49
N MET A 155 -7.05 -15.75 -9.44
CA MET A 155 -8.35 -16.43 -9.51
C MET A 155 -9.48 -15.53 -9.00
N ASP A 156 -10.64 -15.66 -9.63
CA ASP A 156 -11.87 -15.00 -9.21
C ASP A 156 -12.37 -15.58 -7.89
N GLY A 157 -12.98 -14.75 -7.05
CA GLY A 157 -13.68 -15.19 -5.84
C GLY A 157 -12.82 -15.72 -4.70
N ILE A 158 -11.48 -15.66 -4.80
CA ILE A 158 -10.58 -16.13 -3.73
C ILE A 158 -10.38 -15.06 -2.65
N GLU A 159 -9.96 -15.51 -1.47
CA GLU A 159 -9.60 -14.65 -0.35
C GLU A 159 -8.09 -14.69 -0.06
N VAL A 160 -7.42 -13.54 -0.21
CA VAL A 160 -6.01 -13.39 0.11
C VAL A 160 -5.86 -12.45 1.30
N THR A 161 -5.15 -12.90 2.34
CA THR A 161 -4.82 -12.07 3.50
C THR A 161 -3.31 -11.86 3.58
N ILE A 162 -2.86 -10.63 3.82
CA ILE A 162 -1.46 -10.28 4.07
C ILE A 162 -1.34 -9.61 5.45
N ARG A 163 -0.37 -10.05 6.26
CA ARG A 163 -0.11 -9.48 7.59
C ARG A 163 1.36 -9.13 7.78
N ASP A 164 1.64 -8.00 8.43
CA ASP A 164 2.94 -7.67 9.04
C ASP A 164 4.16 -7.80 8.12
N LEU A 165 3.98 -7.47 6.84
CA LEU A 165 4.98 -7.67 5.80
C LEU A 165 5.27 -6.36 5.05
N THR A 166 6.51 -6.20 4.59
CA THR A 166 6.85 -5.17 3.61
C THR A 166 6.90 -5.76 2.20
N LEU A 167 6.12 -5.22 1.26
CA LEU A 167 6.17 -5.51 -0.17
C LEU A 167 6.86 -4.37 -0.92
N THR A 168 7.98 -4.67 -1.59
CA THR A 168 8.80 -3.66 -2.25
C THR A 168 9.45 -4.14 -3.54
N GLY A 169 10.01 -3.20 -4.31
CA GLY A 169 10.82 -3.50 -5.49
C GLY A 169 10.01 -4.10 -6.64
N GLY A 170 8.69 -4.00 -6.59
CA GLY A 170 7.78 -4.35 -7.66
C GLY A 170 7.90 -3.42 -8.85
N VAL A 171 7.89 -3.98 -10.06
CA VAL A 171 7.87 -3.23 -11.32
C VAL A 171 6.86 -3.88 -12.25
N ALA A 172 5.68 -3.26 -12.39
CA ALA A 172 4.69 -3.69 -13.36
C ALA A 172 5.10 -3.26 -14.79
N ASN A 173 4.64 -4.02 -15.79
CA ASN A 173 4.78 -3.74 -17.23
C ASN A 173 6.22 -3.79 -17.78
N LYS A 174 7.02 -4.77 -17.37
CA LYS A 174 8.21 -5.11 -18.18
C LYS A 174 7.78 -5.61 -19.57
N PRO A 175 8.58 -5.38 -20.63
CA PRO A 175 8.21 -5.70 -22.02
C PRO A 175 7.87 -7.16 -22.33
N VAL A 176 7.98 -8.06 -21.34
CA VAL A 176 7.81 -9.51 -21.52
C VAL A 176 6.35 -9.96 -21.33
N ASP A 177 5.50 -9.19 -20.65
CA ASP A 177 4.11 -9.59 -20.38
C ASP A 177 3.13 -8.47 -20.79
N ALA A 178 2.71 -8.50 -22.05
CA ALA A 178 1.81 -7.53 -22.69
C ALA A 178 0.33 -7.65 -22.23
N GLY A 179 0.10 -7.85 -20.93
CA GLY A 179 -1.22 -7.97 -20.33
C GLY A 179 -1.40 -7.21 -19.02
N GLY A 180 -0.33 -7.00 -18.24
CA GLY A 180 -0.39 -6.18 -17.03
C GLY A 180 -0.65 -4.73 -17.40
N VAL A 181 -1.69 -4.14 -16.82
CA VAL A 181 -1.98 -2.70 -16.92
C VAL A 181 -1.53 -1.93 -15.68
N GLY A 182 -0.99 -2.59 -14.66
CA GLY A 182 -0.54 -1.93 -13.44
C GLY A 182 -0.18 -2.87 -12.27
N GLY A 183 0.02 -2.27 -11.09
CA GLY A 183 0.18 -2.99 -9.82
C GLY A 183 1.62 -3.43 -9.55
N GLY A 184 2.55 -2.50 -9.35
CA GLY A 184 3.94 -2.85 -9.06
C GLY A 184 4.05 -3.69 -7.78
N GLY A 185 3.43 -3.26 -6.68
CA GLY A 185 3.37 -4.03 -5.44
C GLY A 185 2.35 -5.17 -5.52
N ILE A 186 1.08 -4.83 -5.72
CA ILE A 186 -0.05 -5.77 -5.78
C ILE A 186 -0.89 -5.53 -7.03
N LEU A 187 -1.26 -6.62 -7.72
CA LEU A 187 -2.24 -6.63 -8.80
C LEU A 187 -3.44 -7.51 -8.42
N CYS A 188 -4.63 -6.90 -8.38
CA CYS A 188 -5.90 -7.61 -8.28
C CYS A 188 -6.80 -7.21 -9.43
N GLU A 189 -6.98 -8.10 -10.40
CA GLU A 189 -7.86 -7.91 -11.57
C GLU A 189 -8.75 -9.14 -11.72
N ARG A 190 -9.45 -9.51 -10.64
CA ARG A 190 -10.19 -10.77 -10.53
C ARG A 190 -11.53 -10.54 -9.84
N LEU A 191 -12.60 -11.00 -10.49
CA LEU A 191 -13.96 -10.68 -10.09
C LEU A 191 -14.31 -11.35 -8.76
N GLY A 192 -14.75 -10.54 -7.79
CA GLY A 192 -15.18 -11.03 -6.49
C GLY A 192 -14.05 -11.54 -5.59
N ALA A 193 -12.79 -11.39 -5.99
CA ALA A 193 -11.67 -11.67 -5.10
C ALA A 193 -11.65 -10.66 -3.93
N THR A 194 -11.27 -11.13 -2.75
CA THR A 194 -11.13 -10.33 -1.54
C THR A 194 -9.68 -10.27 -1.12
N LEU A 195 -9.16 -9.06 -0.89
CA LEU A 195 -7.82 -8.82 -0.38
C LEU A 195 -7.91 -8.15 0.99
N ARG A 196 -7.28 -8.74 2.01
CA ARG A 196 -7.16 -8.15 3.36
C ARG A 196 -5.71 -7.84 3.68
N LEU A 197 -5.43 -6.61 4.08
CA LEU A 197 -4.09 -6.15 4.45
C LEU A 197 -4.12 -5.63 5.88
N ASP A 198 -3.24 -6.14 6.74
CA ASP A 198 -3.16 -5.74 8.16
C ASP A 198 -1.69 -5.53 8.57
N GLY A 199 -1.32 -4.32 8.99
CA GLY A 199 0.08 -4.03 9.36
C GLY A 199 1.08 -4.11 8.18
N VAL A 200 0.59 -3.99 6.95
CA VAL A 200 1.40 -4.17 5.73
C VAL A 200 2.01 -2.85 5.27
N THR A 201 3.25 -2.88 4.80
CA THR A 201 3.88 -1.75 4.10
C THR A 201 4.07 -2.08 2.62
N ILE A 202 3.49 -1.28 1.72
CA ILE A 202 3.67 -1.37 0.26
C ILE A 202 4.50 -0.17 -0.18
N THR A 203 5.78 -0.38 -0.47
CA THR A 203 6.72 0.73 -0.67
C THR A 203 7.70 0.55 -1.82
N GLY A 204 8.11 1.65 -2.45
CA GLY A 204 9.16 1.62 -3.47
C GLY A 204 8.81 0.78 -4.70
N ASN A 205 7.52 0.64 -5.00
CA ASN A 205 7.03 -0.09 -6.16
C ASN A 205 6.71 0.87 -7.31
N THR A 206 6.85 0.39 -8.53
CA THR A 206 6.74 1.22 -9.73
C THR A 206 5.87 0.58 -10.81
N SER A 207 5.18 1.41 -11.58
CA SER A 207 4.41 0.98 -12.76
C SER A 207 4.53 2.03 -13.86
N ALA A 208 4.69 1.60 -15.11
CA ALA A 208 4.72 2.55 -16.23
C ALA A 208 3.34 3.18 -16.53
N THR A 209 2.25 2.57 -16.07
CA THR A 209 0.88 3.00 -16.38
C THR A 209 0.09 3.27 -15.09
N TYR A 210 -0.42 2.25 -14.42
CA TYR A 210 -1.35 2.42 -13.32
C TYR A 210 -0.85 1.70 -12.08
N GLY A 211 -1.12 2.24 -10.89
CA GLY A 211 -0.91 1.49 -9.65
C GLY A 211 0.55 1.15 -9.38
N GLY A 212 1.34 2.09 -8.88
CA GLY A 212 2.73 1.82 -8.49
C GLY A 212 2.76 0.84 -7.33
N GLY A 213 2.03 1.15 -6.27
CA GLY A 213 1.77 0.25 -5.15
C GLY A 213 0.73 -0.81 -5.52
N MET A 214 -0.49 -0.41 -5.87
CA MET A 214 -1.61 -1.33 -6.09
C MET A 214 -2.41 -1.00 -7.35
N TYR A 215 -2.82 -2.02 -8.10
CA TYR A 215 -3.87 -1.93 -9.13
C TYR A 215 -5.01 -2.85 -8.76
N ILE A 216 -6.23 -2.30 -8.68
CA ILE A 216 -7.42 -3.01 -8.23
C ILE A 216 -8.55 -2.84 -9.26
N ASP A 217 -9.08 -3.97 -9.73
CA ASP A 217 -10.23 -4.05 -10.63
C ASP A 217 -11.09 -5.26 -10.29
N GLY A 218 -12.35 -5.00 -9.92
CA GLY A 218 -13.34 -6.02 -9.60
C GLY A 218 -13.13 -6.76 -8.27
N CYS A 219 -12.18 -6.29 -7.45
CA CYS A 219 -11.87 -6.85 -6.13
C CYS A 219 -12.42 -6.00 -4.98
N SER A 220 -12.67 -6.65 -3.85
CA SER A 220 -12.91 -5.97 -2.57
C SER A 220 -11.62 -5.97 -1.74
N VAL A 221 -11.19 -4.79 -1.29
CA VAL A 221 -9.97 -4.63 -0.49
C VAL A 221 -10.32 -4.03 0.86
N SER A 222 -9.76 -4.60 1.93
CA SER A 222 -9.78 -4.01 3.27
C SER A 222 -8.36 -3.83 3.77
N MET A 223 -8.07 -2.66 4.31
CA MET A 223 -6.75 -2.26 4.81
C MET A 223 -6.88 -1.73 6.23
N ASN A 224 -6.05 -2.26 7.12
CA ASN A 224 -5.93 -1.83 8.50
C ASN A 224 -4.46 -1.60 8.84
N ASN A 225 -4.13 -0.43 9.38
CA ASN A 225 -2.76 -0.06 9.75
C ASN A 225 -1.75 -0.29 8.60
N VAL A 226 -2.13 0.06 7.38
CA VAL A 226 -1.31 -0.12 6.18
C VAL A 226 -0.55 1.16 5.84
N ALA A 227 0.67 1.02 5.34
CA ALA A 227 1.44 2.11 4.76
C ALA A 227 1.66 1.88 3.25
N ILE A 228 1.07 2.71 2.39
CA ILE A 228 1.34 2.72 0.94
C ILE A 228 2.20 3.95 0.63
N THR A 229 3.51 3.76 0.47
CA THR A 229 4.43 4.89 0.40
C THR A 229 5.49 4.83 -0.67
N ASN A 230 5.98 5.98 -1.14
CA ASN A 230 7.14 6.05 -2.05
C ASN A 230 6.96 5.22 -3.33
N ASN A 231 5.73 5.02 -3.78
CA ASN A 231 5.44 4.33 -5.02
C ASN A 231 5.32 5.34 -6.17
N THR A 232 5.62 4.90 -7.39
CA THR A 232 5.57 5.77 -8.58
C THR A 232 4.79 5.14 -9.73
N ALA A 233 3.90 5.90 -10.38
CA ALA A 233 3.21 5.45 -11.58
C ALA A 233 2.84 6.59 -12.53
N SER A 234 2.20 6.28 -13.66
CA SER A 234 1.58 7.33 -14.48
C SER A 234 0.31 7.86 -13.80
N ALA A 235 -0.57 6.99 -13.30
CA ALA A 235 -1.70 7.40 -12.47
C ALA A 235 -1.91 6.45 -11.29
N GLY A 236 -2.42 6.97 -10.16
CA GLY A 236 -2.69 6.17 -8.97
C GLY A 236 -1.41 5.57 -8.40
N ALA A 237 -0.40 6.40 -8.09
CA ALA A 237 0.93 5.88 -7.78
C ALA A 237 0.94 5.04 -6.50
N GLY A 238 0.21 5.44 -5.46
CA GLY A 238 -0.12 4.56 -4.34
C GLY A 238 -1.06 3.44 -4.78
N ALA A 239 -2.28 3.79 -5.20
CA ALA A 239 -3.27 2.84 -5.69
C ALA A 239 -4.06 3.38 -6.90
N PHE A 240 -4.30 2.50 -7.88
CA PHE A 240 -5.23 2.74 -8.97
C PHE A 240 -6.41 1.77 -8.87
N LEU A 241 -7.62 2.31 -8.95
CA LEU A 241 -8.85 1.56 -8.81
C LEU A 241 -9.77 1.80 -10.00
N ILE A 242 -10.29 0.72 -10.57
CA ILE A 242 -11.27 0.81 -11.64
C ILE A 242 -12.36 -0.26 -11.47
N GLY A 243 -13.63 0.13 -11.61
CA GLY A 243 -14.74 -0.82 -11.61
C GLY A 243 -15.09 -1.28 -13.03
N ILE A 244 -14.38 -2.25 -13.62
CA ILE A 244 -14.72 -2.82 -14.92
C ILE A 244 -15.65 -4.02 -14.72
N GLY A 245 -16.93 -3.88 -15.09
CA GLY A 245 -17.88 -4.99 -15.10
C GLY A 245 -18.34 -5.49 -13.73
N ALA A 246 -17.62 -5.20 -12.64
CA ALA A 246 -18.03 -5.44 -11.26
C ALA A 246 -17.64 -4.27 -10.33
N PRO A 247 -18.40 -4.04 -9.24
CA PRO A 247 -18.05 -3.02 -8.26
C PRO A 247 -16.68 -3.28 -7.63
N THR A 248 -15.89 -2.22 -7.50
CA THR A 248 -14.63 -2.22 -6.73
C THR A 248 -14.85 -1.44 -5.44
N VAL A 249 -14.52 -2.04 -4.30
CA VAL A 249 -14.69 -1.42 -2.98
C VAL A 249 -13.39 -1.54 -2.21
N VAL A 250 -12.90 -0.40 -1.70
CA VAL A 250 -11.67 -0.34 -0.92
C VAL A 250 -11.91 0.41 0.38
N ASP A 251 -11.83 -0.32 1.48
CA ASP A 251 -11.98 0.21 2.84
C ASP A 251 -10.61 0.32 3.51
N ILE A 252 -10.27 1.50 4.03
CA ILE A 252 -8.97 1.82 4.59
C ILE A 252 -9.16 2.44 5.96
N THR A 253 -8.56 1.84 6.98
CA THR A 253 -8.65 2.30 8.37
C THR A 253 -7.26 2.45 9.00
N GLY A 254 -7.04 3.51 9.78
CA GLY A 254 -5.81 3.66 10.59
C GLY A 254 -4.52 3.69 9.78
N SER A 255 -4.57 4.11 8.51
CA SER A 255 -3.50 3.88 7.53
C SER A 255 -2.86 5.17 7.03
N THR A 256 -1.76 5.01 6.28
CA THR A 256 -1.07 6.13 5.62
C THR A 256 -0.86 5.81 4.14
N ILE A 257 -1.28 6.73 3.27
CA ILE A 257 -0.98 6.73 1.84
C ILE A 257 -0.16 7.98 1.58
N GLY A 258 1.16 7.84 1.44
CA GLY A 258 2.00 9.04 1.40
C GLY A 258 3.29 8.97 0.62
N SER A 259 3.79 10.15 0.24
CA SER A 259 5.01 10.28 -0.56
C SER A 259 4.98 9.51 -1.88
N ASN A 260 3.79 9.25 -2.44
CA ASN A 260 3.66 8.61 -3.75
C ASN A 260 3.64 9.67 -4.85
N ALA A 261 4.16 9.32 -6.04
CA ALA A 261 4.33 10.27 -7.14
C ALA A 261 3.75 9.77 -8.46
N ALA A 262 2.78 10.50 -9.01
CA ALA A 262 2.12 10.22 -10.29
C ALA A 262 2.47 11.27 -11.37
N SER A 263 2.49 10.89 -12.65
CA SER A 263 2.72 11.83 -13.75
C SER A 263 1.43 12.36 -14.40
N LEU A 264 0.28 11.74 -14.14
CA LEU A 264 -1.03 12.19 -14.62
C LEU A 264 -1.87 12.69 -13.46
N GLY A 265 -2.30 11.83 -12.55
CA GLY A 265 -3.13 12.22 -11.41
C GLY A 265 -3.21 11.13 -10.36
N GLY A 266 -3.72 11.48 -9.18
CA GLY A 266 -3.83 10.55 -8.06
C GLY A 266 -2.45 10.10 -7.60
N GLY A 267 -1.65 11.01 -7.04
CA GLY A 267 -0.35 10.63 -6.46
C GLY A 267 -0.56 9.54 -5.41
N GLY A 268 -1.48 9.75 -4.47
CA GLY A 268 -1.95 8.73 -3.55
C GLY A 268 -2.87 7.73 -4.25
N ILE A 269 -4.11 8.14 -4.54
CA ILE A 269 -5.13 7.27 -5.11
C ILE A 269 -5.70 7.86 -6.41
N TYR A 270 -5.92 7.01 -7.42
CA TYR A 270 -6.77 7.34 -8.56
C TYR A 270 -7.92 6.34 -8.64
N ALA A 271 -9.16 6.83 -8.57
CA ALA A 271 -10.36 6.01 -8.69
C ALA A 271 -11.20 6.43 -9.90
N MET A 272 -11.69 5.44 -10.67
CA MET A 272 -12.63 5.68 -11.75
C MET A 272 -13.58 4.52 -12.00
N THR A 273 -14.71 4.78 -12.68
CA THR A 273 -15.58 3.69 -13.15
C THR A 273 -15.13 3.18 -14.51
N GLY A 274 -15.34 1.89 -14.76
CA GLY A 274 -15.20 1.24 -16.05
C GLY A 274 -16.52 0.67 -16.58
N GLY A 275 -17.65 1.08 -15.99
CA GLY A 275 -18.97 0.50 -16.21
C GLY A 275 -19.62 -0.09 -14.96
N ALA A 276 -18.87 -0.19 -13.86
CA ALA A 276 -19.37 -0.51 -12.52
C ALA A 276 -18.79 0.45 -11.48
N ASP A 277 -19.39 0.46 -10.28
CA ASP A 277 -19.04 1.41 -9.23
C ASP A 277 -17.61 1.22 -8.72
N ALA A 278 -16.98 2.32 -8.30
CA ALA A 278 -15.67 2.31 -7.64
C ALA A 278 -15.77 3.15 -6.36
N THR A 279 -15.59 2.51 -5.21
CA THR A 279 -15.79 3.12 -3.89
C THR A 279 -14.52 3.04 -3.06
N VAL A 280 -14.12 4.16 -2.46
CA VAL A 280 -13.01 4.23 -1.51
C VAL A 280 -13.52 4.84 -0.20
N ASN A 281 -13.34 4.13 0.91
CA ASN A 281 -13.68 4.63 2.24
C ASN A 281 -12.42 4.74 3.07
N LEU A 282 -12.17 5.96 3.57
CA LEU A 282 -11.04 6.27 4.44
C LEU A 282 -11.59 6.59 5.82
N VAL A 283 -11.11 5.87 6.83
CA VAL A 283 -11.41 6.10 8.24
C VAL A 283 -10.11 6.28 8.98
N ASP A 284 -9.94 7.40 9.69
CA ASP A 284 -8.74 7.69 10.47
C ASP A 284 -7.44 7.41 9.70
N THR A 285 -7.40 7.88 8.45
CA THR A 285 -6.36 7.58 7.47
C THR A 285 -5.79 8.88 6.93
N PHE A 286 -4.46 8.94 6.80
CA PHE A 286 -3.76 10.07 6.22
C PHE A 286 -3.39 9.82 4.76
N VAL A 287 -3.78 10.74 3.89
CA VAL A 287 -3.29 10.83 2.52
C VAL A 287 -2.35 12.02 2.47
N SER A 288 -1.04 11.81 2.48
CA SER A 288 -0.09 12.88 2.77
C SER A 288 1.14 12.94 1.88
N ALA A 289 1.65 14.13 1.59
CA ALA A 289 2.89 14.33 0.82
C ALA A 289 2.91 13.65 -0.56
N ASN A 290 1.74 13.33 -1.12
CA ASN A 290 1.67 12.74 -2.45
C ASN A 290 1.71 13.83 -3.52
N THR A 291 2.28 13.50 -4.67
CA THR A 291 2.46 14.45 -5.76
C THR A 291 1.90 13.92 -7.07
N SER A 292 1.32 14.79 -7.89
CA SER A 292 0.91 14.44 -9.25
C SER A 292 1.09 15.60 -10.24
N VAL A 293 1.52 15.37 -11.47
CA VAL A 293 1.77 16.50 -12.39
C VAL A 293 0.49 17.21 -12.87
N ARG A 294 -0.63 16.50 -13.12
CA ARG A 294 -1.85 17.11 -13.72
C ARG A 294 -3.02 17.32 -12.75
N GLY A 295 -2.80 17.20 -11.43
CA GLY A 295 -3.82 17.40 -10.39
C GLY A 295 -4.18 16.13 -9.61
N GLY A 296 -4.71 16.29 -8.41
CA GLY A 296 -5.01 15.21 -7.48
C GLY A 296 -3.74 14.61 -6.90
N GLY A 297 -2.90 15.43 -6.26
CA GLY A 297 -1.70 14.95 -5.58
C GLY A 297 -2.07 13.86 -4.57
N GLY A 298 -3.07 14.12 -3.74
CA GLY A 298 -3.67 13.13 -2.84
C GLY A 298 -4.52 12.12 -3.61
N ILE A 299 -5.71 12.53 -4.05
CA ILE A 299 -6.69 11.68 -4.74
C ILE A 299 -7.19 12.33 -6.03
N ALA A 300 -7.30 11.53 -7.09
CA ALA A 300 -8.07 11.87 -8.27
C ALA A 300 -9.29 10.93 -8.40
N ILE A 301 -10.46 11.50 -8.70
CA ILE A 301 -11.73 10.80 -8.82
C ILE A 301 -12.31 11.14 -10.19
N ALA A 302 -12.39 10.17 -11.09
CA ALA A 302 -12.94 10.38 -12.43
C ALA A 302 -14.18 9.52 -12.67
N ASP A 303 -15.08 9.99 -13.52
CA ASP A 303 -16.08 9.11 -14.10
C ASP A 303 -15.52 8.30 -15.28
N GLY A 304 -16.14 7.15 -15.52
CA GLY A 304 -15.86 6.31 -16.68
C GLY A 304 -16.60 6.73 -17.93
N ALA A 305 -16.15 6.22 -19.08
CA ALA A 305 -16.79 6.40 -20.38
C ALA A 305 -18.21 5.81 -20.49
N ILE A 306 -18.61 4.99 -19.51
CA ILE A 306 -19.88 4.27 -19.49
C ILE A 306 -20.79 4.93 -18.44
N ALA A 307 -21.93 5.43 -18.91
CA ALA A 307 -22.94 6.04 -18.05
C ALA A 307 -23.60 5.00 -17.12
N GLY A 308 -23.89 5.39 -15.88
CA GLY A 308 -24.69 4.59 -14.94
C GLY A 308 -23.93 3.95 -13.77
N ALA A 309 -22.64 4.27 -13.62
CA ALA A 309 -21.81 3.86 -12.50
C ALA A 309 -21.27 5.07 -11.75
N THR A 310 -21.06 4.93 -10.45
CA THR A 310 -20.61 5.99 -9.54
C THR A 310 -19.20 5.72 -9.05
N THR A 311 -18.34 6.74 -9.11
CA THR A 311 -17.08 6.74 -8.36
C THR A 311 -17.28 7.52 -7.06
N SER A 312 -17.11 6.91 -5.90
CA SER A 312 -17.28 7.62 -4.62
C SER A 312 -16.05 7.48 -3.73
N VAL A 313 -15.71 8.56 -3.04
CA VAL A 313 -14.67 8.56 -2.02
C VAL A 313 -15.21 9.22 -0.76
N THR A 314 -15.09 8.54 0.38
CA THR A 314 -15.48 9.06 1.69
C THR A 314 -14.26 9.16 2.59
N CYS A 315 -14.12 10.27 3.31
CA CYS A 315 -13.16 10.43 4.39
C CYS A 315 -13.89 10.69 5.70
N THR A 316 -13.59 9.92 6.73
CA THR A 316 -14.11 10.11 8.09
C THR A 316 -12.96 10.13 9.08
N ALA A 317 -12.88 11.16 9.91
CA ALA A 317 -12.03 11.15 11.10
C ALA A 317 -12.91 11.06 12.35
N THR A 318 -12.65 10.07 13.20
CA THR A 318 -13.41 9.82 14.43
C THR A 318 -12.95 10.70 15.60
N GLY A 319 -11.77 11.31 15.47
CA GLY A 319 -11.22 12.31 16.37
C GLY A 319 -10.48 13.43 15.63
N ALA A 320 -10.23 14.54 16.33
CA ALA A 320 -9.48 15.66 15.75
C ALA A 320 -8.06 15.20 15.38
N GLY A 321 -7.66 15.41 14.12
CA GLY A 321 -6.37 14.97 13.60
C GLY A 321 -6.20 13.45 13.55
N ALA A 322 -7.29 12.67 13.46
CA ALA A 322 -7.20 11.21 13.33
C ALA A 322 -7.01 10.76 11.88
N GLY A 323 -7.24 11.63 10.89
CA GLY A 323 -7.04 11.35 9.47
C GLY A 323 -7.27 12.62 8.64
N GLY A 324 -6.77 12.62 7.40
CA GLY A 324 -6.74 13.85 6.61
C GLY A 324 -5.96 13.79 5.31
N PHE A 325 -5.88 14.95 4.66
CA PHE A 325 -5.17 15.20 3.42
C PHE A 325 -4.14 16.32 3.63
N GLU A 326 -2.87 15.94 3.80
CA GLU A 326 -1.83 16.90 4.25
C GLU A 326 -0.67 17.01 3.27
N GLY A 327 -0.27 18.24 2.92
CA GLY A 327 0.92 18.51 2.11
C GLY A 327 0.95 17.82 0.75
N ASN A 328 -0.20 17.49 0.17
CA ASN A 328 -0.28 16.91 -1.17
C ASN A 328 -0.17 18.02 -2.22
N ALA A 329 0.49 17.74 -3.34
CA ALA A 329 0.77 18.78 -4.34
C ALA A 329 0.49 18.34 -5.78
N ALA A 330 -0.08 19.26 -6.55
CA ALA A 330 0.01 19.21 -7.99
C ALA A 330 1.39 19.75 -8.43
N GLY A 331 2.11 19.01 -9.28
CA GLY A 331 3.44 19.36 -9.77
C GLY A 331 3.46 20.58 -10.69
N ASP A 332 2.32 20.93 -11.28
CA ASP A 332 2.07 22.24 -11.85
C ASP A 332 1.25 23.07 -10.85
N ALA A 333 1.88 24.04 -10.20
CA ALA A 333 1.26 24.92 -9.20
C ALA A 333 0.14 25.81 -9.79
N THR A 334 -0.05 25.81 -11.13
CA THR A 334 -1.18 26.47 -11.78
C THR A 334 -2.41 25.58 -11.91
N LEU A 335 -2.27 24.27 -11.66
CA LEU A 335 -3.39 23.33 -11.70
C LEU A 335 -4.03 23.16 -10.32
N PRO A 336 -5.36 23.20 -10.25
CA PRO A 336 -6.07 23.04 -8.99
C PRO A 336 -6.12 21.57 -8.52
N GLY A 337 -6.50 21.34 -7.24
CA GLY A 337 -6.71 20.02 -6.67
C GLY A 337 -5.45 19.33 -6.15
N GLY A 338 -4.60 20.02 -5.38
CA GLY A 338 -3.43 19.41 -4.71
C GLY A 338 -3.82 18.22 -3.83
N GLY A 339 -4.88 18.39 -3.04
CA GLY A 339 -5.52 17.31 -2.28
C GLY A 339 -6.36 16.40 -3.16
N ILE A 340 -7.46 16.92 -3.70
CA ILE A 340 -8.51 16.14 -4.37
C ILE A 340 -8.86 16.75 -5.73
N TYR A 341 -8.96 15.91 -6.74
CA TYR A 341 -9.30 16.30 -8.11
C TYR A 341 -10.45 15.47 -8.66
N LEU A 342 -11.65 16.05 -8.76
CA LEU A 342 -12.87 15.40 -9.26
C LEU A 342 -13.14 15.79 -10.71
N ILE A 343 -13.38 14.78 -11.55
CA ILE A 343 -13.60 14.98 -12.98
C ILE A 343 -14.85 14.23 -13.45
N SER A 344 -15.69 14.91 -14.22
CA SER A 344 -16.75 14.29 -15.03
C SER A 344 -16.60 14.62 -16.50
N TRP A 345 -16.52 13.58 -17.32
CA TRP A 345 -16.46 13.64 -18.78
C TRP A 345 -17.74 13.15 -19.43
N TYR A 346 -18.44 12.20 -18.79
CA TYR A 346 -19.53 11.43 -19.42
C TYR A 346 -20.85 11.51 -18.64
N GLY A 347 -20.89 12.31 -17.59
CA GLY A 347 -22.11 12.60 -16.81
C GLY A 347 -22.44 11.52 -15.77
N SER A 348 -21.53 10.58 -15.51
CA SER A 348 -21.65 9.64 -14.39
C SER A 348 -21.24 10.34 -13.08
N PRO A 349 -21.91 10.04 -11.95
CA PRO A 349 -21.57 10.67 -10.68
C PRO A 349 -20.13 10.35 -10.28
N ALA A 350 -19.42 11.37 -9.80
CA ALA A 350 -18.27 11.11 -8.95
C ALA A 350 -18.30 12.04 -7.77
N GLU A 351 -18.14 11.45 -6.60
CA GLU A 351 -18.58 12.02 -5.35
C GLU A 351 -17.45 11.96 -4.35
N PHE A 352 -17.30 13.03 -3.59
CA PHE A 352 -16.43 13.05 -2.43
C PHE A 352 -17.22 13.56 -1.23
N THR A 353 -17.09 12.86 -0.11
CA THR A 353 -17.66 13.27 1.17
C THR A 353 -16.57 13.26 2.23
N SER A 354 -16.52 14.30 3.07
CA SER A 354 -15.64 14.31 4.24
C SER A 354 -16.41 14.66 5.52
N ALA A 355 -16.05 13.98 6.61
CA ALA A 355 -16.53 14.23 7.95
C ALA A 355 -15.36 14.25 8.93
N GLY A 356 -14.96 15.45 9.39
CA GLY A 356 -13.93 15.63 10.42
C GLY A 356 -12.49 15.43 9.95
N CYS A 357 -12.24 15.10 8.68
CA CYS A 357 -10.87 14.94 8.17
C CYS A 357 -10.13 16.27 8.11
N ASP A 358 -8.86 16.24 8.49
CA ASP A 358 -7.97 17.40 8.41
C ASP A 358 -7.51 17.63 6.96
N PHE A 359 -7.37 18.88 6.54
CA PHE A 359 -6.84 19.25 5.22
C PHE A 359 -5.56 20.10 5.34
N GLY A 360 -4.94 20.11 6.51
CA GLY A 360 -3.75 20.89 6.80
C GLY A 360 -4.07 22.29 7.31
N THR A 361 -3.03 22.94 7.84
CA THR A 361 -3.14 24.30 8.38
C THR A 361 -2.86 25.35 7.30
N SER A 362 -3.73 26.35 7.13
CA SER A 362 -3.51 27.38 6.11
C SER A 362 -2.18 28.15 6.31
N GLY A 363 -1.39 28.26 5.25
CA GLY A 363 -0.12 28.99 5.21
C GLY A 363 1.10 28.24 5.77
N THR A 364 0.97 26.95 6.11
CA THR A 364 2.08 26.09 6.54
C THR A 364 2.46 25.06 5.44
N ALA A 365 3.39 24.15 5.71
CA ALA A 365 3.89 23.20 4.72
C ALA A 365 3.02 21.94 4.59
N ASP A 366 2.21 21.65 5.59
CA ASP A 366 1.13 20.67 5.62
C ASP A 366 -0.17 21.22 4.99
N ASP A 367 -0.22 22.53 4.76
CA ASP A 367 -1.32 23.18 4.05
C ASP A 367 -1.52 22.54 2.68
N ASN A 368 -2.77 22.22 2.37
CA ASN A 368 -3.13 21.62 1.10
C ASN A 368 -3.53 22.65 0.03
N THR A 369 -3.22 23.96 0.21
CA THR A 369 -3.73 25.12 -0.58
C THR A 369 -3.26 25.22 -2.05
N PRO A 370 -3.92 26.03 -2.93
CA PRO A 370 -5.14 26.86 -2.76
C PRO A 370 -6.33 26.54 -3.71
N ALA A 371 -6.56 25.27 -4.07
CA ALA A 371 -7.68 24.82 -4.89
C ALA A 371 -8.08 23.36 -4.56
N ASP A 372 -8.06 23.07 -3.26
CA ASP A 372 -7.70 21.78 -2.61
C ASP A 372 -8.65 20.66 -2.96
N VAL A 373 -9.87 21.05 -3.33
CA VAL A 373 -10.79 20.23 -4.08
C VAL A 373 -11.10 20.94 -5.37
N PHE A 374 -10.72 20.33 -6.49
CA PHE A 374 -11.16 20.79 -7.80
C PHE A 374 -12.31 19.94 -8.31
N VAL A 375 -13.32 20.58 -8.90
CA VAL A 375 -14.47 19.90 -9.48
C VAL A 375 -14.69 20.37 -10.91
N TYR A 376 -14.53 19.47 -11.87
CA TYR A 376 -14.83 19.72 -13.27
C TYR A 376 -16.10 18.99 -13.71
N GLY A 377 -17.15 19.75 -14.05
CA GLY A 377 -18.36 19.21 -14.69
C GLY A 377 -19.34 18.45 -13.79
N LYS A 378 -19.40 18.70 -12.46
CA LYS A 378 -20.33 18.00 -11.52
C LYS A 378 -21.24 18.91 -10.68
N SER A 379 -22.15 18.24 -9.96
CA SER A 379 -23.45 18.74 -9.45
C SER A 379 -23.65 18.78 -7.93
N SER A 380 -22.78 18.24 -7.05
CA SER A 380 -22.91 18.40 -5.58
C SER A 380 -21.68 17.93 -4.77
N TYR A 381 -21.44 18.55 -3.60
CA TYR A 381 -20.34 18.29 -2.65
C TYR A 381 -20.79 18.64 -1.22
N ALA A 382 -20.23 18.00 -0.17
CA ALA A 382 -20.47 18.33 1.24
C ALA A 382 -19.19 18.19 2.10
N TYR A 383 -18.91 19.22 2.90
CA TYR A 383 -17.77 19.31 3.83
C TYR A 383 -18.24 19.35 5.29
N GLY A 384 -17.37 18.98 6.23
CA GLY A 384 -17.67 18.99 7.66
C GLY A 384 -16.52 19.43 8.55
N ASP A 385 -16.52 20.72 8.92
CA ASP A 385 -16.02 21.27 10.20
C ASP A 385 -16.66 22.62 10.61
N GLY A 386 -17.58 23.18 9.82
CA GLY A 386 -18.29 24.43 10.13
C GLY A 386 -18.00 25.61 9.18
N ALA A 387 -17.13 25.44 8.18
CA ALA A 387 -17.13 26.28 6.99
C ALA A 387 -17.81 25.55 5.84
N SER A 388 -19.06 25.90 5.53
CA SER A 388 -19.72 25.46 4.30
C SER A 388 -19.13 26.26 3.12
N PHE A 389 -18.28 25.64 2.31
CA PHE A 389 -17.87 26.21 1.03
C PHE A 389 -18.72 25.63 -0.12
N SER A 390 -18.99 26.45 -1.12
CA SER A 390 -19.74 26.07 -2.32
C SER A 390 -18.77 25.98 -3.49
N CYS A 391 -18.77 24.84 -4.19
CA CYS A 391 -17.95 24.67 -5.38
C CYS A 391 -18.76 24.99 -6.65
N ASP A 392 -18.10 25.62 -7.62
CA ASP A 392 -18.56 25.71 -9.00
C ASP A 392 -17.49 25.16 -9.96
N GLY A 393 -17.73 25.23 -11.27
CA GLY A 393 -16.78 24.74 -12.28
C GLY A 393 -15.43 25.48 -12.32
N ALA A 394 -15.24 26.51 -11.49
CA ALA A 394 -13.97 27.23 -11.32
C ALA A 394 -13.25 26.89 -10.00
N GLY A 395 -13.89 26.22 -9.03
CA GLY A 395 -13.27 25.83 -7.76
C GLY A 395 -14.23 25.90 -6.56
N CYS A 396 -13.69 25.70 -5.36
CA CYS A 396 -14.41 25.74 -4.08
C CYS A 396 -14.04 27.03 -3.31
N ASN A 397 -15.04 27.79 -2.80
CA ASN A 397 -14.84 29.03 -2.01
C ASN A 397 -15.51 28.98 -0.64
#